data_AF-A0A0C3PVY6-F1
#
_entry.id   AF-A0A0C3PVY6-F1
#
_cell.length_a   1.000
_cell.length_b   1.000
_cell.length_c   1.000
_cell.angle_alpha   90.00
_cell.angle_beta   90.00
_cell.angle_gamma   90.00
#
_symmetry.space_group_name_H-M   'P 1'
#
loop_
_entity.id
_entity.type
_entity.pdbx_description
1 polymer ?
#
loop_
_entity_poly.entity_id
_entity_poly.type
_entity_poly.pdbx_seq_one_letter_code
_entity_poly.pdbx_strand_id
1 'polypeptide(L)'
;MLQICRAEDGQLFETDANLWDIERYGSLEHFLKEQTGVDEDSILAYLPDGQRLRTENVRDLAGSQNQTIYVFNKSYLELDVDVVLSRLQTEPALQPPVEETILSTPPFRPSVLSTSYLRTAHAHLDEVNRILRSLHCQQEALRIASGSLDLHVLALQDTFETVSSSAQRELEKQDGLLQGVEPDLQIVSRIPVHKEFVSPNVRRAMEVGEKGRTLGDYVSQAKMRQVADTCRKTHEQLKEKLRQTHDTMAKLREGTDSVRASVYSTSLWDEAELCVRRSQELYNKIKDVTSAIEKSETQSERLVNDSRKRLFGRSCNKSLG
;
A
#
# COMPACT_ATOMS: atom_id res chain seq x y z
N MET A 1 -19.81 -4.17 16.65
CA MET A 1 -18.53 -3.72 17.24
C MET A 1 -17.65 -3.44 16.06
N LEU A 2 -17.27 -2.17 15.89
CA LEU A 2 -16.50 -1.72 14.73
C LEU A 2 -15.02 -1.94 15.05
N GLN A 3 -14.28 -2.47 14.08
CA GLN A 3 -12.83 -2.62 14.17
C GLN A 3 -12.17 -1.63 13.23
N ILE A 4 -11.19 -0.89 13.73
CA ILE A 4 -10.40 0.04 12.93
C ILE A 4 -8.97 -0.49 12.94
N CYS A 5 -8.43 -0.70 11.75
CA CYS A 5 -7.08 -1.19 11.54
C CYS A 5 -6.25 -0.04 10.95
N ARG A 6 -5.18 0.36 11.63
CA ARG A 6 -4.18 1.22 11.04
C ARG A 6 -3.26 0.40 10.15
N ALA A 7 -3.27 0.70 8.86
CA ALA A 7 -2.68 -0.14 7.82
C ALA A 7 -1.16 -0.26 7.92
N GLU A 8 -0.48 0.77 8.42
CA GLU A 8 0.98 0.86 8.37
C GLU A 8 1.67 -0.02 9.41
N ASP A 9 1.10 -0.12 10.60
CA ASP A 9 1.67 -0.87 11.73
C ASP A 9 0.78 -2.05 12.18
N GLY A 10 -0.42 -2.15 11.63
CA GLY A 10 -1.38 -3.22 11.95
C GLY A 10 -2.05 -3.03 13.30
N GLN A 11 -1.99 -1.83 13.89
CA GLN A 11 -2.64 -1.57 15.17
C GLN A 11 -4.16 -1.64 15.03
N LEU A 12 -4.78 -2.47 15.87
CA LEU A 12 -6.22 -2.64 15.94
C LEU A 12 -6.82 -1.79 17.06
N PHE A 13 -7.88 -1.06 16.72
CA PHE A 13 -8.70 -0.28 17.63
C PHE A 13 -10.11 -0.86 17.59
N GLU A 14 -10.56 -1.40 18.72
CA GLU A 14 -11.94 -1.86 18.87
C GLU A 14 -12.78 -0.71 19.43
N THR A 15 -13.88 -0.39 18.76
CA THR A 15 -14.77 0.67 19.19
C THR A 15 -16.21 0.18 19.26
N ASP A 16 -16.89 0.56 20.34
CA ASP A 16 -18.31 0.31 20.56
C ASP A 16 -19.21 1.21 19.70
N ALA A 17 -18.62 2.15 18.96
CA ALA A 17 -19.32 3.03 18.05
C ALA A 17 -20.05 2.23 16.96
N ASN A 18 -21.29 2.63 16.69
CA ASN A 18 -22.07 2.13 15.57
C ASN A 18 -22.06 3.13 14.40
N LEU A 19 -22.65 2.73 13.28
CA LEU A 19 -22.78 3.58 12.08
C LEU A 19 -23.41 4.95 12.38
N TRP A 20 -24.42 4.98 13.23
CA TRP A 20 -25.13 6.22 13.59
C TRP A 20 -24.28 7.16 14.42
N ASP A 21 -23.35 6.62 15.21
CA ASP A 21 -22.41 7.44 15.95
C ASP A 21 -21.45 8.15 14.97
N ILE A 22 -20.96 7.46 13.94
CA ILE A 22 -20.14 8.06 12.87
C ILE A 22 -20.93 9.14 12.11
N GLU A 23 -22.19 8.87 11.74
CA GLU A 23 -23.04 9.87 11.10
C GLU A 23 -23.31 11.09 12.01
N ARG A 24 -23.39 10.89 13.34
CA ARG A 24 -23.53 11.99 14.33
C ARG A 24 -22.26 12.83 14.48
N TYR A 25 -21.07 12.23 14.34
CA TYR A 25 -19.80 12.97 14.31
C TYR A 25 -19.69 13.88 13.08
N GLY A 26 -20.49 13.66 12.04
CA GLY A 26 -20.61 14.51 10.86
C GLY A 26 -19.50 14.32 9.81
N SER A 27 -18.36 13.74 10.19
CA SER A 27 -17.28 13.33 9.29
C SER A 27 -16.66 12.01 9.75
N LEU A 28 -16.50 11.09 8.79
CA LEU A 28 -15.78 9.84 8.99
C LEU A 28 -14.32 10.09 9.34
N GLU A 29 -13.68 11.01 8.63
CA GLU A 29 -12.27 11.35 8.80
C GLU A 29 -12.00 11.92 10.20
N HIS A 30 -12.90 12.77 10.71
CA HIS A 30 -12.80 13.29 12.07
C HIS A 30 -12.91 12.19 13.13
N PHE A 31 -13.89 11.29 12.96
CA PHE A 31 -14.03 10.12 13.83
C PHE A 31 -12.77 9.23 13.81
N LEU A 32 -12.26 8.92 12.62
CA LEU A 32 -11.06 8.09 12.46
C LEU A 32 -9.81 8.76 13.03
N LYS A 33 -9.69 10.09 12.96
CA LYS A 33 -8.60 10.84 13.61
C LYS A 33 -8.63 10.66 15.13
N GLU A 34 -9.78 10.78 15.77
CA GLU A 34 -9.88 10.60 17.22
C GLU A 34 -9.50 9.18 17.66
N GLN A 35 -9.83 8.17 16.84
CA GLN A 35 -9.53 6.77 17.16
C GLN A 35 -8.07 6.39 16.86
N THR A 36 -7.51 6.84 15.73
CA THR A 36 -6.22 6.35 15.21
C THR A 36 -5.06 7.33 15.37
N GLY A 37 -5.35 8.60 15.65
CA GLY A 37 -4.37 9.68 15.72
C GLY A 37 -3.85 10.15 14.35
N VAL A 38 -4.34 9.61 13.23
CA VAL A 38 -3.99 10.08 11.88
C VAL A 38 -4.75 11.36 11.57
N ASP A 39 -4.09 12.37 11.03
CA ASP A 39 -4.75 13.63 10.68
C ASP A 39 -5.84 13.44 9.62
N GLU A 40 -6.96 14.17 9.77
CA GLU A 40 -8.14 14.11 8.90
C GLU A 40 -7.78 14.21 7.41
N ASP A 41 -6.97 15.21 7.06
CA ASP A 41 -6.56 15.42 5.68
C ASP A 41 -5.71 14.27 5.15
N SER A 42 -5.05 13.51 6.03
CA SER A 42 -4.15 12.43 5.64
C SER A 42 -4.81 11.05 5.59
N ILE A 43 -6.08 10.93 5.96
CA ILE A 43 -6.78 9.64 6.03
C ILE A 43 -7.22 9.16 4.64
N LEU A 44 -6.92 7.90 4.36
CA LEU A 44 -7.57 7.10 3.33
C LEU A 44 -8.19 5.88 4.00
N ALA A 45 -9.51 5.80 4.00
CA ALA A 45 -10.24 4.69 4.59
C ALA A 45 -10.70 3.69 3.51
N TYR A 46 -10.58 2.41 3.79
CA TYR A 46 -11.00 1.32 2.91
C TYR A 46 -11.73 0.24 3.68
N LEU A 47 -12.66 -0.43 3.00
CA LEU A 47 -13.28 -1.66 3.45
C LEU A 47 -12.43 -2.87 3.03
N PRO A 48 -12.67 -4.06 3.64
CA PRO A 48 -11.90 -5.27 3.32
C PRO A 48 -12.02 -5.73 1.87
N ASP A 49 -13.10 -5.35 1.18
CA ASP A 49 -13.32 -5.64 -0.25
C ASP A 49 -12.53 -4.71 -1.19
N GLY A 50 -11.77 -3.75 -0.63
CA GLY A 50 -11.02 -2.76 -1.38
C GLY A 50 -11.82 -1.52 -1.76
N GLN A 51 -13.09 -1.43 -1.38
CA GLN A 51 -13.88 -0.22 -1.63
C GLN A 51 -13.39 0.93 -0.75
N ARG A 52 -13.14 2.09 -1.37
CA ARG A 52 -12.80 3.30 -0.62
C ARG A 52 -14.02 3.79 0.15
N LEU A 53 -13.82 4.02 1.44
CA LEU A 53 -14.81 4.58 2.34
C LEU A 53 -14.55 6.08 2.52
N ARG A 54 -15.63 6.85 2.51
CA ARG A 54 -15.70 8.31 2.62
C ARG A 54 -16.95 8.67 3.40
N THR A 55 -17.00 9.90 3.92
CA THR A 55 -18.20 10.42 4.61
C THR A 55 -19.50 10.23 3.80
N GLU A 56 -19.45 10.34 2.47
CA GLU A 56 -20.60 10.19 1.56
C GLU A 56 -21.15 8.75 1.45
N ASN A 57 -20.32 7.73 1.67
CA ASN A 57 -20.69 6.32 1.51
C ASN A 57 -20.45 5.49 2.78
N VAL A 58 -20.45 6.13 3.95
CA VAL A 58 -20.33 5.49 5.27
C VAL A 58 -21.33 4.34 5.44
N ARG A 59 -22.52 4.42 4.84
CA ARG A 59 -23.57 3.39 4.90
C ARG A 59 -23.15 2.05 4.31
N ASP A 60 -22.13 2.01 3.45
CA ASP A 60 -21.60 0.77 2.88
C ASP A 60 -21.00 -0.13 3.96
N LEU A 61 -20.59 0.43 5.11
CA LEU A 61 -20.19 -0.33 6.31
C LEU A 61 -21.28 -1.28 6.83
N ALA A 62 -22.56 -0.93 6.66
CA ALA A 62 -23.66 -1.77 7.09
C ALA A 62 -23.84 -3.01 6.20
N GLY A 63 -23.36 -2.95 4.95
CA GLY A 63 -23.39 -4.07 4.00
C GLY A 63 -22.18 -5.00 4.14
N SER A 64 -21.10 -4.56 4.79
CA SER A 64 -19.91 -5.38 4.99
C SER A 64 -20.15 -6.47 6.04
N GLN A 65 -19.74 -7.70 5.74
CA GLN A 65 -19.82 -8.83 6.67
C GLN A 65 -18.91 -8.61 7.89
N ASN A 66 -17.78 -7.95 7.68
CA ASN A 66 -16.83 -7.57 8.71
C ASN A 66 -16.84 -6.05 8.81
N GLN A 67 -17.33 -5.51 9.93
CA GLN A 67 -17.34 -4.07 10.23
C GLN A 67 -15.91 -3.60 10.54
N THR A 68 -15.01 -3.73 9.56
CA THR A 68 -13.60 -3.41 9.68
C THR A 68 -13.25 -2.28 8.73
N ILE A 69 -12.60 -1.24 9.22
CA ILE A 69 -12.10 -0.12 8.43
C ILE A 69 -10.58 -0.17 8.44
N TYR A 70 -9.97 -0.21 7.26
CA TYR A 70 -8.53 -0.05 7.08
C TYR A 70 -8.21 1.41 6.82
N VAL A 71 -7.36 1.99 7.67
CA VAL A 71 -6.98 3.41 7.62
C VAL A 71 -5.53 3.50 7.19
N PHE A 72 -5.31 4.19 6.08
CA PHE A 72 -3.98 4.52 5.57
C PHE A 72 -3.72 6.01 5.76
N ASN A 73 -2.48 6.35 6.07
CA ASN A 73 -1.97 7.69 6.22
C ASN A 73 -1.21 8.09 4.95
N LYS A 74 -1.86 8.88 4.11
CA LYS A 74 -1.32 9.34 2.83
C LYS A 74 -0.09 10.25 2.98
N SER A 75 0.16 10.83 4.16
CA SER A 75 1.33 11.68 4.38
C SER A 75 2.65 10.91 4.20
N TYR A 76 2.64 9.59 4.37
CA TYR A 76 3.81 8.75 4.11
C TYR A 76 4.17 8.64 2.62
N LEU A 77 3.24 8.91 1.70
CA LEU A 77 3.51 8.84 0.26
C LEU A 77 4.47 9.94 -0.22
N GLU A 78 4.58 11.03 0.53
CA GLU A 78 5.44 12.17 0.20
C GLU A 78 6.81 12.11 0.88
N LEU A 79 7.00 11.15 1.80
CA LEU A 79 8.22 11.00 2.58
C LEU A 79 9.17 9.98 1.96
N ASP A 80 10.45 10.14 2.27
CA ASP A 80 11.46 9.14 1.94
C ASP A 80 11.20 7.84 2.71
N VAL A 81 11.43 6.69 2.06
CA VAL A 81 11.16 5.36 2.62
C VAL A 81 11.93 5.14 3.93
N ASP A 82 13.18 5.60 4.04
CA ASP A 82 13.97 5.43 5.26
C ASP A 82 13.39 6.24 6.43
N VAL A 83 12.81 7.41 6.13
CA VAL A 83 12.11 8.24 7.12
C VAL A 83 10.80 7.58 7.56
N VAL A 84 10.07 6.96 6.63
CA VAL A 84 8.84 6.21 6.96
C VAL A 84 9.17 5.01 7.84
N LEU A 85 10.17 4.21 7.45
CA LEU A 85 10.58 3.01 8.20
C LEU A 85 11.06 3.34 9.62
N SER A 86 11.82 4.43 9.79
CA SER A 86 12.24 4.86 11.12
C SER A 86 11.08 5.34 12.00
N ARG A 87 10.02 5.92 11.42
CA ARG A 87 8.81 6.34 12.15
C ARG A 87 7.90 5.17 12.52
N LEU A 88 7.83 4.15 11.67
CA LEU A 88 7.01 2.95 11.89
C LEU A 88 7.74 1.85 12.67
N GLN A 89 9.01 2.07 13.02
CA GLN A 89 9.79 1.12 13.77
C GLN A 89 9.14 0.85 15.13
N THR A 90 8.77 -0.42 15.33
CA THR A 90 8.28 -0.89 16.64
C THR A 90 9.44 -1.55 17.36
N GLU A 91 9.87 -0.98 18.48
CA GLU A 91 10.84 -1.66 19.34
C GLU A 91 10.13 -2.78 20.11
N PRO A 92 10.66 -4.02 20.08
CA PRO A 92 10.12 -5.09 20.89
C PRO A 92 10.34 -4.74 22.37
N ALA A 93 9.27 -4.81 23.17
CA ALA A 93 9.41 -4.64 24.61
C ALA A 93 10.27 -5.78 25.17
N LEU A 94 11.54 -5.49 25.48
CA LEU A 94 12.43 -6.40 26.17
C LEU A 94 11.79 -6.74 27.52
N GLN A 95 11.55 -8.03 27.76
CA GLN A 95 10.85 -8.45 28.97
C GLN A 95 11.69 -8.16 30.22
N PRO A 96 11.04 -7.79 31.34
CA PRO A 96 11.75 -7.52 32.57
C PRO A 96 12.52 -8.76 33.02
N PRO A 97 13.75 -8.61 33.50
CA PRO A 97 14.54 -9.72 34.00
C PRO A 97 13.80 -10.42 35.15
N VAL A 98 13.64 -11.75 35.03
CA VAL A 98 12.92 -12.62 35.99
C VAL A 98 13.48 -12.53 37.41
N GLU A 99 14.74 -12.11 37.53
CA GLU A 99 15.57 -12.19 38.74
C GLU A 99 15.47 -10.96 39.65
N GLU A 100 15.01 -9.80 39.16
CA GLU A 100 14.96 -8.57 39.96
C GLU A 100 13.88 -8.59 41.06
N THR A 101 12.87 -9.45 40.95
CA THR A 101 11.82 -9.58 41.97
C THR A 101 12.21 -10.48 43.15
N ILE A 102 13.40 -11.10 43.12
CA ILE A 102 13.81 -12.14 44.09
C ILE A 102 14.92 -11.66 45.06
N LEU A 103 15.33 -10.40 44.95
CA LEU A 103 16.28 -9.80 45.89
C LEU A 103 15.57 -9.51 47.21
N SER A 104 15.76 -10.37 48.23
CA SER A 104 16.48 -9.95 49.46
C SER A 104 16.27 -10.82 50.73
N THR A 105 15.50 -11.91 50.76
CA THR A 105 15.49 -12.77 51.98
C THR A 105 15.23 -14.25 51.71
N PRO A 106 16.15 -15.17 52.09
CA PRO A 106 15.83 -16.59 52.18
C PRO A 106 14.71 -16.86 53.21
N PRO A 107 13.94 -17.95 53.08
CA PRO A 107 14.18 -19.09 52.18
C PRO A 107 13.56 -18.94 50.78
N PHE A 108 14.33 -19.34 49.78
CA PHE A 108 13.93 -19.40 48.37
C PHE A 108 12.93 -20.55 48.15
N ARG A 109 11.77 -20.25 47.57
CA ARG A 109 10.77 -21.27 47.19
C ARG A 109 10.81 -21.49 45.68
N PRO A 110 11.18 -22.70 45.20
CA PRO A 110 11.14 -23.05 43.78
C PRO A 110 9.80 -22.75 43.09
N SER A 111 8.67 -22.89 43.80
CA SER A 111 7.35 -22.47 43.31
C SER A 111 7.31 -21.01 42.88
N VAL A 112 7.80 -20.08 43.71
CA VAL A 112 7.76 -18.64 43.42
C VAL A 112 8.58 -18.30 42.17
N LEU A 113 9.75 -18.94 41.99
CA LEU A 113 10.54 -18.81 40.78
C LEU A 113 9.78 -19.35 39.55
N SER A 114 9.21 -20.55 39.66
CA SER A 114 8.45 -21.16 38.55
C SER A 114 7.23 -20.32 38.14
N THR A 115 6.50 -19.72 39.08
CA THR A 115 5.39 -18.80 38.80
C THR A 115 5.86 -17.53 38.07
N SER A 116 7.04 -16.99 38.43
CA SER A 116 7.63 -15.83 37.74
C SER A 116 7.99 -16.16 36.28
N TYR A 117 8.61 -17.31 36.03
CA TYR A 117 8.88 -17.77 34.66
C TYR A 117 7.60 -18.04 33.87
N LEU A 118 6.58 -18.63 34.50
CA LEU A 118 5.29 -18.88 33.84
C LEU A 118 4.61 -17.57 33.43
N ARG A 119 4.61 -16.56 34.31
CA ARG A 119 4.07 -15.22 34.01
C ARG A 119 4.81 -14.55 32.85
N THR A 120 6.14 -14.62 32.86
CA THR A 120 7.01 -14.08 31.81
C THR A 120 6.75 -14.79 30.48
N ALA A 121 6.67 -16.13 30.49
CA ALA A 121 6.32 -16.93 29.32
C ALA A 121 4.92 -16.62 28.77
N HIS A 122 3.94 -16.38 29.64
CA HIS A 122 2.60 -15.96 29.23
C HIS A 122 2.63 -14.60 28.52
N ALA A 123 3.32 -13.62 29.10
CA ALA A 123 3.48 -12.30 28.49
C ALA A 123 4.20 -12.37 27.14
N HIS A 124 5.18 -13.28 26.99
CA HIS A 124 5.87 -13.49 25.71
C HIS A 124 4.90 -14.04 24.66
N LEU A 125 4.11 -15.04 25.03
CA LEU A 125 3.14 -15.65 24.15
C LEU A 125 2.07 -14.64 23.70
N ASP A 126 1.59 -13.79 24.62
CA ASP A 126 0.61 -12.75 24.30
C ASP A 126 1.18 -11.73 23.32
N GLU A 127 2.44 -11.32 23.52
CA GLU A 127 3.12 -10.38 22.63
C GLU A 127 3.36 -10.97 21.24
N VAL A 128 3.81 -12.23 21.17
CA VAL A 128 3.98 -12.95 19.89
C VAL A 128 2.65 -13.06 19.13
N ASN A 129 1.56 -13.35 19.83
CA ASN A 129 0.21 -13.38 19.24
C ASN A 129 -0.24 -11.98 18.77
N ARG A 130 0.08 -10.92 19.53
CA ARG A 130 -0.22 -9.54 19.14
C ARG A 130 0.50 -9.16 17.84
N ILE A 131 1.80 -9.48 17.74
CA ILE A 131 2.59 -9.24 16.54
C ILE A 131 2.02 -10.00 15.34
N LEU A 132 1.66 -11.28 15.49
CA LEU A 132 1.04 -12.05 14.41
C LEU A 132 -0.26 -11.41 13.91
N ARG A 133 -1.11 -10.91 14.82
CA ARG A 133 -2.34 -10.19 14.44
C ARG A 133 -2.03 -8.90 13.69
N SER A 134 -1.05 -8.12 14.15
CA SER A 134 -0.56 -6.90 13.47
C SER A 134 -0.12 -7.21 12.05
N LEU A 135 0.67 -8.28 11.88
CA LEU A 135 1.14 -8.71 10.58
C LEU A 135 -0.04 -9.08 9.68
N HIS A 136 -0.99 -9.91 10.13
CA HIS A 136 -2.18 -10.23 9.33
C HIS A 136 -2.96 -8.99 8.89
N CYS A 137 -3.08 -8.01 9.78
CA CYS A 137 -3.72 -6.74 9.48
C CYS A 137 -2.99 -5.96 8.39
N GLN A 138 -1.65 -5.86 8.48
CA GLN A 138 -0.82 -5.23 7.46
C GLN A 138 -0.88 -5.99 6.13
N GLN A 139 -0.96 -7.32 6.15
CA GLN A 139 -1.10 -8.13 4.94
C GLN A 139 -2.38 -7.79 4.19
N GLU A 140 -3.49 -7.74 4.91
CA GLU A 140 -4.78 -7.45 4.30
C GLU A 140 -4.81 -6.01 3.80
N ALA A 141 -4.22 -5.07 4.55
CA ALA A 141 -4.01 -3.70 4.09
C ALA A 141 -3.16 -3.63 2.80
N LEU A 142 -2.09 -4.42 2.70
CA LEU A 142 -1.27 -4.50 1.48
C LEU A 142 -2.04 -5.07 0.30
N ARG A 143 -2.91 -6.07 0.52
CA ARG A 143 -3.80 -6.61 -0.53
C ARG A 143 -4.81 -5.58 -1.00
N ILE A 144 -5.43 -4.85 -0.08
CA ILE A 144 -6.34 -3.75 -0.38
C ILE A 144 -5.62 -2.68 -1.22
N ALA A 145 -4.43 -2.26 -0.79
CA ALA A 145 -3.62 -1.28 -1.51
C ALA A 145 -3.20 -1.78 -2.90
N SER A 146 -2.78 -3.04 -3.02
CA SER A 146 -2.45 -3.67 -4.30
C SER A 146 -3.66 -3.74 -5.24
N GLY A 147 -4.83 -4.10 -4.73
CA GLY A 147 -6.07 -4.11 -5.51
C GLY A 147 -6.47 -2.71 -5.98
N SER A 148 -6.33 -1.70 -5.11
CA SER A 148 -6.56 -0.30 -5.48
C SER A 148 -5.57 0.17 -6.55
N LEU A 149 -4.29 -0.24 -6.45
CA LEU A 149 -3.28 0.05 -7.47
C LEU A 149 -3.65 -0.58 -8.82
N ASP A 150 -4.06 -1.85 -8.82
CA ASP A 150 -4.48 -2.57 -10.02
C ASP A 150 -5.64 -1.86 -10.73
N LEU A 151 -6.67 -1.43 -9.98
CA LEU A 151 -7.80 -0.68 -10.55
C LEU A 151 -7.35 0.64 -11.19
N HIS A 152 -6.43 1.38 -10.56
CA HIS A 152 -5.91 2.62 -11.12
C HIS A 152 -5.07 2.38 -12.38
N VAL A 153 -4.24 1.34 -12.38
CA VAL A 153 -3.41 0.97 -13.54
C VAL A 153 -4.28 0.54 -14.72
N LEU A 154 -5.37 -0.22 -14.47
CA LEU A 154 -6.36 -0.57 -15.49
C LEU A 154 -7.05 0.68 -16.07
N ALA A 155 -7.52 1.60 -15.22
CA ALA A 155 -8.13 2.84 -15.70
C ALA A 155 -7.15 3.71 -16.51
N LEU A 156 -5.88 3.79 -16.08
CA LEU A 156 -4.83 4.48 -16.83
C LEU A 156 -4.51 3.79 -18.16
N GLN A 157 -4.55 2.47 -18.19
CA GLN A 157 -4.36 1.69 -19.40
C GLN A 157 -5.44 1.98 -20.43
N ASP A 158 -6.72 1.93 -20.04
CA ASP A 158 -7.84 2.15 -20.97
C ASP A 158 -7.81 3.56 -21.58
N THR A 159 -7.51 4.56 -20.73
CA THR A 159 -7.35 5.95 -21.17
C THR A 159 -6.13 6.11 -22.07
N PHE A 160 -5.01 5.47 -21.73
CA PHE A 160 -3.80 5.48 -22.54
C PHE A 160 -4.01 4.84 -23.93
N GLU A 161 -4.68 3.69 -24.03
CA GLU A 161 -4.95 3.01 -25.30
C GLU A 161 -5.82 3.88 -26.23
N THR A 162 -6.79 4.59 -25.66
CA THR A 162 -7.63 5.56 -26.41
C THR A 162 -6.81 6.73 -26.94
N VAL A 163 -5.94 7.32 -26.11
CA VAL A 163 -5.10 8.45 -26.49
C VAL A 163 -4.03 8.01 -27.49
N SER A 164 -3.36 6.88 -27.26
CA SER A 164 -2.30 6.36 -28.11
C SER A 164 -2.81 6.03 -29.51
N SER A 165 -3.94 5.31 -29.62
CA SER A 165 -4.52 4.97 -30.93
C SER A 165 -4.91 6.21 -31.74
N SER A 166 -5.43 7.25 -31.07
CA SER A 166 -5.78 8.53 -31.70
C SER A 166 -4.53 9.31 -32.12
N ALA A 167 -3.52 9.38 -31.25
CA ALA A 167 -2.26 10.06 -31.52
C ALA A 167 -1.50 9.40 -32.68
N GLN A 168 -1.46 8.07 -32.70
CA GLN A 168 -0.79 7.30 -33.76
C GLN A 168 -1.43 7.58 -35.13
N ARG A 169 -2.77 7.58 -35.23
CA ARG A 169 -3.48 7.92 -36.46
C ARG A 169 -3.17 9.34 -36.95
N GLU A 170 -3.15 10.32 -36.04
CA GLU A 170 -2.86 11.70 -36.44
C GLU A 170 -1.38 11.88 -36.82
N LEU A 171 -0.45 11.17 -36.17
CA LEU A 171 0.96 11.14 -36.56
C LEU A 171 1.13 10.53 -37.96
N GLU A 172 0.48 9.40 -38.26
CA GLU A 172 0.52 8.79 -39.60
C GLU A 172 -0.02 9.73 -40.68
N LYS A 173 -1.11 10.45 -40.37
CA LYS A 173 -1.66 11.47 -41.28
C LYS A 173 -0.71 12.65 -41.47
N GLN A 174 -0.06 13.13 -40.41
CA GLN A 174 0.94 14.18 -40.49
C GLN A 174 2.13 13.76 -41.34
N ASP A 175 2.61 12.53 -41.18
CA ASP A 175 3.71 11.98 -41.99
C ASP A 175 3.32 11.96 -43.48
N GLY A 176 2.11 11.48 -43.80
CA GLY A 176 1.58 11.52 -45.17
C GLY A 176 1.51 12.94 -45.76
N LEU A 177 1.04 13.93 -44.99
CA LEU A 177 1.00 15.32 -45.42
C LEU A 177 2.42 15.91 -45.63
N LEU A 178 3.36 15.59 -44.75
CA LEU A 178 4.75 16.07 -44.84
C LEU A 178 5.51 15.46 -46.02
N GLN A 179 5.20 14.21 -46.38
CA GLN A 179 5.75 13.56 -47.58
C GLN A 179 5.16 14.18 -48.87
N GLY A 180 3.91 14.66 -48.83
CA GLY A 180 3.23 15.29 -49.96
C GLY A 180 3.71 16.70 -50.33
N VAL A 181 4.42 17.40 -49.44
CA VAL A 181 4.78 18.82 -49.65
C VAL A 181 5.62 19.05 -50.91
N GLU A 182 6.67 18.26 -51.13
CA GLU A 182 7.54 18.46 -52.30
C GLU A 182 6.84 18.14 -53.64
N PRO A 183 6.12 17.01 -53.80
CA PRO A 183 5.38 16.77 -55.04
C PRO A 183 4.27 17.82 -55.27
N ASP A 184 3.60 18.29 -54.22
CA ASP A 184 2.58 19.34 -54.35
C ASP A 184 3.18 20.67 -54.83
N LEU A 185 4.34 21.09 -54.28
CA LEU A 185 5.04 22.28 -54.75
C LEU A 185 5.47 22.15 -56.23
N GLN A 186 5.87 20.94 -56.66
CA GLN A 186 6.19 20.67 -58.07
C GLN A 186 4.95 20.75 -58.96
N ILE A 187 3.80 20.21 -58.54
CA ILE A 187 2.54 20.28 -59.27
C ILE A 187 2.08 21.73 -59.41
N VAL A 188 2.06 22.48 -58.31
CA VAL A 188 1.63 23.89 -58.28
C VAL A 188 2.51 24.76 -59.18
N SER A 189 3.80 24.44 -59.33
CA SER A 189 4.70 25.14 -60.25
C SER A 189 4.36 24.95 -61.73
N ARG A 190 3.58 23.93 -62.09
CA ARG A 190 3.22 23.56 -63.46
C ARG A 190 1.80 23.96 -63.87
N ILE A 191 0.94 24.34 -62.92
CA ILE A 191 -0.45 24.71 -63.20
C ILE A 191 -0.51 26.15 -63.71
N PRO A 192 -0.89 26.39 -64.98
CA PRO A 192 -1.01 27.75 -65.52
C PRO A 192 -2.25 28.46 -64.97
N VAL A 193 -2.13 29.76 -64.71
CA VAL A 193 -3.25 30.61 -64.32
C VAL A 193 -3.89 31.18 -65.58
N HIS A 194 -5.21 31.00 -65.72
CA HIS A 194 -5.94 31.53 -66.87
C HIS A 194 -5.87 33.06 -66.91
N LYS A 195 -5.71 33.62 -68.12
CA LYS A 195 -5.47 35.06 -68.37
C LYS A 195 -6.51 36.02 -67.76
N GLU A 196 -7.72 35.54 -67.52
CA GLU A 196 -8.78 36.32 -66.87
C GLU A 196 -8.58 36.51 -65.36
N PHE A 197 -7.77 35.67 -64.71
CA PHE A 197 -7.50 35.74 -63.28
C PHE A 197 -6.17 36.42 -62.92
N VAL A 198 -5.40 36.85 -63.92
CA VAL A 198 -4.17 37.64 -63.71
C VAL A 198 -4.44 39.13 -63.84
N SER A 199 -3.57 39.95 -63.24
CA SER A 199 -3.72 41.40 -63.27
C SER A 199 -3.70 41.97 -64.70
N PRO A 200 -4.32 43.14 -64.97
CA PRO A 200 -4.43 43.70 -66.32
C PRO A 200 -3.09 43.94 -67.03
N ASN A 201 -2.01 44.14 -66.26
CA ASN A 201 -0.66 44.32 -66.79
C ASN A 201 -0.05 42.97 -67.21
N VAL A 202 -0.25 41.93 -66.39
CA VAL A 202 0.22 40.56 -66.70
C VAL A 202 -0.60 39.96 -67.85
N ARG A 203 -1.90 40.28 -67.94
CA ARG A 203 -2.76 39.88 -69.06
C ARG A 203 -2.25 40.42 -70.40
N ARG A 204 -1.96 41.73 -70.46
CA ARG A 204 -1.39 42.36 -71.67
C ARG A 204 -0.03 41.77 -72.02
N ALA A 205 0.82 41.50 -71.04
CA ALA A 205 2.11 40.83 -71.25
C ALA A 205 1.95 39.41 -71.84
N MET A 206 0.97 38.64 -71.36
CA MET A 206 0.66 37.31 -71.89
C MET A 206 0.10 37.35 -73.32
N GLU A 207 -0.69 38.37 -73.67
CA GLU A 207 -1.20 38.57 -75.05
C GLU A 207 -0.10 38.95 -76.05
N VAL A 208 0.97 39.60 -75.57
CA VAL A 208 2.18 39.93 -76.35
C VAL A 208 3.15 38.74 -76.46
N GLY A 209 2.84 37.60 -75.81
CA GLY A 209 3.60 36.35 -75.92
C GLY A 209 4.58 36.09 -74.77
N GLU A 210 4.53 36.86 -73.67
CA GLU A 210 5.33 36.54 -72.48
C GLU A 210 4.84 35.28 -71.76
N LYS A 211 5.75 34.64 -71.01
CA LYS A 211 5.45 33.41 -70.25
C LYS A 211 4.28 33.65 -69.29
N GLY A 212 3.24 32.84 -69.43
CA GLY A 212 2.09 32.84 -68.51
C GLY A 212 2.50 32.53 -67.08
N ARG A 213 1.77 33.12 -66.13
CA ARG A 213 1.98 32.85 -64.70
C ARG A 213 1.46 31.47 -64.32
N THR A 214 2.16 30.80 -63.41
CA THR A 214 1.68 29.56 -62.78
C THR A 214 1.26 29.82 -61.34
N LEU A 215 0.51 28.89 -60.74
CA LEU A 215 0.16 29.00 -59.32
C LEU A 215 1.41 29.06 -58.43
N GLY A 216 2.50 28.41 -58.83
CA GLY A 216 3.79 28.46 -58.15
C GLY A 216 4.42 29.85 -58.09
N ASP A 217 4.12 30.74 -59.03
CA ASP A 217 4.61 32.14 -59.00
C ASP A 217 3.99 32.95 -57.84
N TYR A 218 2.86 32.49 -57.29
CA TYR A 218 2.16 33.11 -56.16
C TYR A 218 2.48 32.45 -54.82
N VAL A 219 3.24 31.35 -54.80
CA VAL A 219 3.61 30.61 -53.59
C VAL A 219 5.12 30.67 -53.38
N SER A 220 5.55 31.13 -52.21
CA SER A 220 6.98 31.12 -51.86
C SER A 220 7.43 29.70 -51.50
N GLN A 221 8.03 29.00 -52.47
CA GLN A 221 8.54 27.63 -52.26
C GLN A 221 9.54 27.54 -51.11
N ALA A 222 10.42 28.52 -50.97
CA ALA A 222 11.40 28.56 -49.88
C ALA A 222 10.73 28.62 -48.49
N LYS A 223 9.70 29.47 -48.34
CA LYS A 223 8.94 29.55 -47.08
C LYS A 223 8.14 28.28 -46.81
N MET A 224 7.52 27.68 -47.85
CA MET A 224 6.79 26.42 -47.68
C MET A 224 7.69 25.28 -47.24
N ARG A 225 8.90 25.16 -47.79
CA ARG A 225 9.91 24.20 -47.33
C ARG A 225 10.32 24.46 -45.88
N GLN A 226 10.55 25.73 -45.50
CA GLN A 226 10.88 26.08 -44.11
C GLN A 226 9.77 25.71 -43.12
N VAL A 227 8.51 25.94 -43.48
CA VAL A 227 7.35 25.53 -42.65
C VAL A 227 7.32 24.00 -42.54
N ALA A 228 7.47 23.28 -43.66
CA ALA A 228 7.50 21.82 -43.66
C ALA A 228 8.62 21.25 -42.79
N ASP A 229 9.83 21.83 -42.82
CA ASP A 229 10.94 21.42 -41.96
C ASP A 229 10.63 21.64 -40.47
N THR A 230 9.94 22.74 -40.13
CA THR A 230 9.51 23.03 -38.76
C THR A 230 8.45 22.04 -38.29
N CYS A 231 7.48 21.73 -39.15
CA CYS A 231 6.46 20.72 -38.89
C CYS A 231 7.09 19.33 -38.76
N ARG A 232 8.08 18.97 -39.58
CA ARG A 232 8.80 17.69 -39.48
C ARG A 232 9.54 17.56 -38.15
N LYS A 233 10.23 18.61 -37.70
CA LYS A 233 10.87 18.62 -36.37
C LYS A 233 9.87 18.40 -35.25
N THR A 234 8.72 19.08 -35.32
CA THR A 234 7.65 18.94 -34.31
C THR A 234 7.03 17.55 -34.35
N HIS A 235 6.80 17.00 -35.54
CA HIS A 235 6.31 15.64 -35.74
C HIS A 235 7.23 14.59 -35.10
N GLU A 236 8.54 14.66 -35.34
CA GLU A 236 9.52 13.76 -34.70
C GLU A 236 9.53 13.89 -33.18
N GLN A 237 9.41 15.11 -32.64
CA GLN A 237 9.29 15.32 -31.19
C GLN A 237 8.02 14.67 -30.61
N LEU A 238 6.89 14.79 -31.30
CA LEU A 238 5.63 14.17 -30.87
C LEU A 238 5.71 12.64 -30.92
N LYS A 239 6.31 12.09 -31.97
CA LYS A 239 6.55 10.65 -32.11
C LYS A 239 7.41 10.10 -30.99
N GLU A 240 8.50 10.80 -30.64
CA GLU A 240 9.36 10.43 -29.53
C GLU A 240 8.63 10.51 -28.19
N LYS A 241 7.82 11.56 -27.95
CA LYS A 241 7.00 11.65 -26.73
C LYS A 241 5.98 10.50 -26.62
N LEU A 242 5.32 10.13 -27.72
CA LEU A 242 4.40 8.99 -27.74
C LEU A 242 5.12 7.69 -27.38
N ARG A 243 6.32 7.47 -27.95
CA ARG A 243 7.18 6.33 -27.64
C ARG A 243 7.58 6.30 -26.15
N GLN A 244 8.03 7.43 -25.60
CA GLN A 244 8.36 7.54 -24.17
C GLN A 244 7.16 7.25 -23.26
N THR A 245 5.96 7.67 -23.67
CA THR A 245 4.73 7.39 -22.93
C THR A 245 4.41 5.89 -22.96
N HIS A 246 4.58 5.22 -24.10
CA HIS A 246 4.49 3.76 -24.20
C HIS A 246 5.47 3.04 -23.26
N ASP A 247 6.74 3.43 -23.28
CA ASP A 247 7.77 2.84 -22.42
C ASP A 247 7.43 3.03 -20.93
N THR A 248 6.92 4.21 -20.57
CA THR A 248 6.50 4.52 -19.19
C THR A 248 5.31 3.68 -18.77
N MET A 249 4.32 3.49 -19.65
CA MET A 249 3.16 2.64 -19.38
C MET A 249 3.56 1.16 -19.23
N ALA A 250 4.50 0.67 -20.04
CA ALA A 250 5.03 -0.69 -19.92
C ALA A 250 5.72 -0.90 -18.57
N LYS A 251 6.58 0.05 -18.16
CA LYS A 251 7.24 0.04 -16.85
C LYS A 251 6.25 0.07 -15.69
N LEU A 252 5.17 0.86 -15.80
CA LEU A 252 4.12 0.92 -14.79
C LEU A 252 3.44 -0.44 -14.61
N ARG A 253 3.12 -1.13 -15.70
CA ARG A 253 2.53 -2.48 -15.66
C ARG A 253 3.48 -3.49 -15.02
N GLU A 254 4.72 -3.53 -15.48
CA GLU A 254 5.75 -4.44 -14.93
C GLU A 254 5.98 -4.19 -13.43
N GLY A 255 6.09 -2.92 -13.02
CA GLY A 255 6.21 -2.55 -11.62
C GLY A 255 5.01 -2.98 -10.78
N THR A 256 3.80 -2.83 -11.33
CA THR A 256 2.55 -3.26 -10.66
C THR A 256 2.50 -4.78 -10.50
N ASP A 257 2.88 -5.53 -11.54
CA ASP A 257 2.96 -6.99 -11.47
C ASP A 257 4.01 -7.47 -10.45
N SER A 258 5.15 -6.78 -10.35
CA SER A 258 6.18 -7.05 -9.35
C SER A 258 5.70 -6.79 -7.92
N VAL A 259 4.98 -5.68 -7.69
CA VAL A 259 4.34 -5.39 -6.40
C VAL A 259 3.33 -6.47 -6.06
N ARG A 260 2.45 -6.84 -7.01
CA ARG A 260 1.46 -7.91 -6.81
C ARG A 260 2.15 -9.22 -6.42
N ALA A 261 3.16 -9.65 -7.16
CA ALA A 261 3.91 -10.87 -6.84
C ALA A 261 4.52 -10.85 -5.42
N SER A 262 5.00 -9.68 -4.98
CA SER A 262 5.58 -9.50 -3.64
C SER A 262 4.52 -9.58 -2.54
N VAL A 263 3.35 -8.95 -2.72
CA VAL A 263 2.24 -8.94 -1.74
C VAL A 263 1.64 -10.33 -1.54
N TYR A 264 1.55 -11.14 -2.62
CA TYR A 264 1.00 -12.49 -2.55
C TYR A 264 2.02 -13.58 -2.16
N SER A 265 3.27 -13.21 -1.83
CA SER A 265 4.26 -14.15 -1.31
C SER A 265 3.82 -14.70 0.06
N THR A 266 3.66 -16.02 0.18
CA THR A 266 3.19 -16.69 1.40
C THR A 266 4.30 -17.02 2.40
N SER A 267 5.56 -17.01 1.98
CA SER A 267 6.67 -17.58 2.76
C SER A 267 6.89 -16.92 4.12
N LEU A 268 6.73 -15.59 4.21
CA LEU A 268 6.90 -14.83 5.46
C LEU A 268 5.80 -15.17 6.49
N TRP A 269 4.62 -15.57 6.03
CA TRP A 269 3.46 -15.89 6.87
C TRP A 269 3.60 -17.27 7.50
N ASP A 270 4.04 -18.24 6.71
CA ASP A 270 4.31 -19.59 7.20
C ASP A 270 5.35 -19.56 8.32
N GLU A 271 6.40 -18.73 8.18
CA GLU A 271 7.41 -18.53 9.22
C GLU A 271 6.84 -17.88 10.49
N ALA A 272 6.00 -16.85 10.35
CA ALA A 272 5.36 -16.18 11.48
C ALA A 272 4.42 -17.13 12.25
N GLU A 273 3.59 -17.90 11.56
CA GLU A 273 2.71 -18.91 12.18
C GLU A 273 3.52 -20.00 12.90
N LEU A 274 4.60 -20.49 12.29
CA LEU A 274 5.49 -21.47 12.92
C LEU A 274 6.11 -20.91 14.20
N CYS A 275 6.49 -19.63 14.23
CA CYS A 275 7.02 -18.97 15.42
C CYS A 275 5.98 -18.93 16.56
N VAL A 276 4.72 -18.62 16.26
CA VAL A 276 3.64 -18.62 17.24
C VAL A 276 3.36 -20.03 17.77
N ARG A 277 3.30 -21.04 16.88
CA ARG A 277 3.12 -22.45 17.28
C ARG A 277 4.23 -22.92 18.21
N ARG A 278 5.49 -22.61 17.87
CA ARG A 278 6.65 -22.93 18.71
C ARG A 278 6.58 -22.24 20.07
N SER A 279 6.17 -20.96 20.10
CA SER A 279 6.02 -20.20 21.34
C SER A 279 4.94 -20.79 22.24
N GLN A 280 3.81 -21.21 21.66
CA GLN A 280 2.73 -21.88 22.37
C GLN A 280 3.17 -23.23 22.95
N GLU A 281 3.92 -24.03 22.19
CA GLU A 281 4.46 -25.31 22.67
C GLU A 281 5.41 -25.13 23.85
N LEU A 282 6.30 -24.12 23.79
CA LEU A 282 7.23 -23.81 24.87
C LEU A 282 6.49 -23.33 26.12
N TYR A 283 5.49 -22.46 25.96
CA TYR A 283 4.64 -22.02 27.06
C TYR A 283 3.93 -23.20 27.74
N ASN A 284 3.35 -24.12 26.96
CA ASN A 284 2.70 -25.31 27.51
C ASN A 284 3.67 -26.19 28.31
N LYS A 285 4.90 -26.38 27.81
CA LYS A 285 5.95 -27.11 28.54
C LYS A 285 6.31 -26.43 29.87
N ILE A 286 6.45 -25.10 29.89
CA ILE A 286 6.73 -24.33 31.12
C ILE A 286 5.58 -24.46 32.12
N LYS A 287 4.33 -24.39 31.64
CA LYS A 287 3.13 -24.59 32.44
C LYS A 287 3.09 -25.98 33.07
N ASP A 288 3.42 -27.02 32.31
CA ASP A 288 3.47 -28.40 32.80
C ASP A 288 4.53 -28.58 33.90
N VAL A 289 5.74 -28.06 33.68
CA VAL A 289 6.84 -28.08 34.67
C VAL A 289 6.46 -27.33 35.94
N THR A 290 5.87 -26.14 35.82
CA THR A 290 5.40 -25.34 36.97
C THR A 290 4.38 -26.11 37.79
N SER A 291 3.41 -26.76 37.12
CA SER A 291 2.40 -27.59 37.79
C SER A 291 3.02 -28.80 38.51
N ALA A 292 4.11 -29.36 37.98
CA ALA A 292 4.82 -30.47 38.60
C ALA A 292 5.60 -30.03 39.85
N ILE A 293 6.19 -28.83 39.83
CA ILE A 293 6.89 -28.23 40.98
C ILE A 293 5.90 -27.95 42.12
N GLU A 294 4.74 -27.37 41.82
CA GLU A 294 3.68 -27.11 42.81
C GLU A 294 3.16 -28.42 43.44
N LYS A 295 2.99 -29.48 42.64
CA LYS A 295 2.60 -30.81 43.14
C LYS A 295 3.67 -31.44 44.03
N SER A 296 4.95 -31.25 43.70
CA SER A 296 6.08 -31.78 44.49
C SER A 296 6.23 -31.05 45.83
N GLU A 297 6.09 -29.71 45.84
CA GLU A 297 6.14 -28.92 47.07
C GLU A 297 4.98 -29.25 48.01
N THR A 298 3.76 -29.38 47.48
CA THR A 298 2.59 -29.77 48.30
C THR A 298 2.73 -31.19 48.87
N GLN A 299 3.40 -32.11 48.18
CA GLN A 299 3.73 -33.44 48.70
C GLN A 299 4.82 -33.38 49.79
N SER A 300 5.86 -32.59 49.58
CA SER A 300 6.94 -32.38 50.57
C SER A 300 6.42 -31.72 51.85
N GLU A 301 5.58 -30.68 51.74
CA GLU A 301 4.95 -30.03 52.89
C GLU A 301 4.04 -31.00 53.66
N ARG A 302 3.30 -31.87 52.98
CA ARG A 302 2.51 -32.94 53.62
C ARG A 302 3.40 -33.91 54.39
N LEU A 303 4.51 -34.37 53.79
CA LEU A 303 5.46 -35.29 54.45
C LEU A 303 6.15 -34.64 55.65
N VAL A 304 6.56 -33.37 55.54
CA VAL A 304 7.16 -32.61 56.66
C VAL A 304 6.13 -32.42 57.77
N ASN A 305 4.89 -32.05 57.44
CA ASN A 305 3.82 -31.88 58.42
C ASN A 305 3.45 -33.21 59.11
N ASP A 306 3.43 -34.33 58.38
CA ASP A 306 3.21 -35.66 58.94
C ASP A 306 4.37 -36.10 59.86
N SER A 307 5.61 -35.82 59.46
CA SER A 307 6.81 -36.06 60.28
C SER A 307 6.76 -35.24 61.57
N ARG A 308 6.36 -33.97 61.49
CA ARG A 308 6.22 -33.05 62.62
C ARG A 308 5.10 -33.51 63.55
N LYS A 309 3.95 -33.94 63.01
CA LYS A 309 2.85 -34.54 63.79
C LYS A 309 3.29 -35.82 64.51
N ARG A 310 4.11 -36.68 63.88
CA ARG A 310 4.64 -37.90 64.53
C ARG A 310 5.68 -37.61 65.61
N LEU A 311 6.52 -36.59 65.43
CA LEU A 311 7.56 -36.19 66.39
C LEU A 311 6.99 -35.42 67.59
N PHE A 312 6.05 -34.48 67.37
CA PHE A 312 5.42 -33.71 68.44
C PHE A 312 4.22 -34.43 69.08
N GLY A 313 3.51 -35.30 68.36
CA GLY A 313 2.42 -36.12 68.90
C GLY A 313 2.88 -37.25 69.82
N ARG A 314 4.17 -37.65 69.77
CA ARG A 314 4.75 -38.63 70.72
C ARG A 314 5.22 -38.02 72.04
N SER A 315 5.34 -36.69 72.14
CA SER A 315 5.75 -36.03 73.40
C SER A 315 4.60 -35.81 74.39
N CYS A 316 3.33 -35.82 73.96
CA CYS A 316 2.20 -35.61 74.86
C CYS A 316 1.66 -36.90 75.53
N ASN A 317 2.25 -38.08 75.29
CA ASN A 317 1.78 -39.35 75.86
C ASN A 317 2.78 -40.03 76.82
N LYS A 318 3.73 -39.28 77.39
CA LYS A 318 4.69 -39.79 78.41
C LYS A 318 4.70 -38.98 79.72
N SER A 319 3.62 -38.31 80.08
CA SER A 319 3.51 -37.61 81.38
C SER A 319 2.12 -37.70 82.01
N LEU A 320 1.54 -38.90 82.02
CA LEU A 320 0.50 -39.39 82.95
C LEU A 320 0.86 -40.89 83.06
N GLY A 321 1.46 -41.36 84.15
CA GLY A 321 0.87 -41.37 85.47
C GLY A 321 0.11 -42.67 85.58
#